data_AF-A0A5M3N0D9-F1
#
_entry.id   AF-A0A5M3N0D9-F1
#
_cell.length_a   1.000
_cell.length_b   1.000
_cell.length_c   1.000
_cell.angle_alpha   90.00
_cell.angle_beta   90.00
_cell.angle_gamma   90.00
#
_symmetry.space_group_name_H-M   'P 1'
#
loop_
_entity.id
_entity.type
_entity.pdbx_description
1 polymer ?
#
loop_
_entity_poly.entity_id
_entity_poly.type
_entity_poly.pdbx_seq_one_letter_code
_entity_poly.pdbx_strand_id
1 'polypeptide(L)'
;MLRPDLLIGPALVGVIFNAFLTGCFSVQTYVYYTRYSSDRWEFKSMASLLAIFEFVKFASELYGIWELTVAVVETGNTPLVTTSAAMKIVALLTPLTDGTVQSFFIFRLWRISRSLAPALVGILLLVTSQVSGYMAVARVFNATSELVLASEVSMRIIMGLAFGARVMCDGWTSAFVVLYLRSIRQTVRFGTERSAFGKLILWTVETGVRTSIVTAVVLVTYLVCGPTNYVWMAPFAIIGSVYANVLLATMNGRWILQGHWAGDEECRSKGVNALSPT
;
A
#
# COMPACT_ATOMS: atom_id res chain seq x y z
N MET A 1 7.95 13.50 -31.52
CA MET A 1 7.45 14.64 -30.72
C MET A 1 6.66 14.07 -29.57
N LEU A 2 7.08 14.30 -28.32
CA LEU A 2 6.29 13.90 -27.15
C LEU A 2 5.04 14.80 -27.09
N ARG A 3 3.89 14.16 -26.91
CA ARG A 3 2.58 14.82 -26.77
C ARG A 3 2.42 15.30 -25.33
N PRO A 4 2.33 16.62 -25.05
CA PRO A 4 2.30 17.14 -23.68
C PRO A 4 1.11 16.64 -22.86
N ASP A 5 0.00 16.33 -23.53
CA ASP A 5 -1.19 15.66 -22.98
C ASP A 5 -0.88 14.28 -22.36
N LEU A 6 -0.01 13.49 -22.97
CA LEU A 6 0.39 12.17 -22.48
C LEU A 6 1.53 12.21 -21.45
N LEU A 7 1.98 13.42 -21.13
CA LEU A 7 3.12 13.66 -20.26
C LEU A 7 2.69 14.23 -18.92
N ILE A 8 1.84 15.25 -18.95
CA ILE A 8 1.31 15.92 -17.76
C ILE A 8 -0.03 15.33 -17.34
N GLY A 9 -0.89 14.97 -18.31
CA GLY A 9 -2.25 14.52 -18.07
C GLY A 9 -2.34 13.32 -17.11
N PRO A 10 -1.61 12.22 -17.34
CA PRO A 10 -1.63 11.07 -16.43
C PRO A 10 -1.18 11.41 -15.01
N ALA A 11 -0.09 12.19 -14.87
CA ALA A 11 0.40 12.59 -13.55
C ALA A 11 -0.64 13.43 -12.80
N LEU A 12 -1.28 14.40 -13.48
CA LEU A 12 -2.33 15.25 -12.91
C LEU A 12 -3.52 14.41 -12.42
N VAL A 13 -4.02 13.50 -13.26
CA VAL A 13 -5.11 12.58 -12.89
C VAL A 13 -4.70 11.73 -11.69
N GLY A 14 -3.49 11.19 -11.69
CA GLY A 14 -2.94 10.41 -10.58
C GLY A 14 -2.95 11.17 -9.26
N VAL A 15 -2.45 12.40 -9.24
CA VAL A 15 -2.40 13.24 -8.04
C VAL A 15 -3.79 13.65 -7.55
N ILE A 16 -4.74 13.90 -8.45
CA ILE A 16 -6.14 14.15 -8.08
C ILE A 16 -6.74 12.93 -7.36
N PHE A 17 -6.59 11.74 -7.92
CA PHE A 17 -7.03 10.51 -7.24
C PHE A 17 -6.28 10.29 -5.93
N ASN A 18 -4.99 10.61 -5.88
CA ASN A 18 -4.19 10.49 -4.68
C ASN A 18 -4.68 11.43 -3.57
N ALA A 19 -5.14 12.64 -3.92
CA ALA A 19 -5.74 13.58 -2.98
C ALA A 19 -6.99 13.01 -2.32
N PHE A 20 -7.88 12.36 -3.09
CA PHE A 20 -9.05 11.67 -2.53
C PHE A 20 -8.66 10.57 -1.56
N LEU A 21 -7.68 9.73 -1.92
CA LEU A 21 -7.20 8.64 -1.07
C LEU A 21 -6.48 9.15 0.19
N THR A 22 -5.73 10.25 0.08
CA THR A 22 -5.10 10.92 1.23
C THR A 22 -6.16 11.51 2.17
N GLY A 23 -7.27 12.01 1.62
CA GLY A 23 -8.44 12.41 2.40
C GLY A 23 -9.05 11.24 3.19
N CYS A 24 -9.28 10.11 2.51
CA CYS A 24 -9.74 8.87 3.17
C CYS A 24 -8.75 8.41 4.25
N PHE A 25 -7.45 8.46 3.97
CA PHE A 25 -6.39 8.09 4.90
C PHE A 25 -6.40 8.98 6.14
N SER A 26 -6.61 10.29 5.96
CA SER A 26 -6.69 11.26 7.06
C SER A 26 -7.84 10.94 8.01
N VAL A 27 -9.02 10.63 7.47
CA VAL A 27 -10.19 10.20 8.27
C VAL A 27 -9.90 8.90 9.00
N GLN A 28 -9.32 7.90 8.32
CA GLN A 28 -8.97 6.63 8.95
C GLN A 28 -7.93 6.79 10.06
N THR A 29 -6.96 7.69 9.89
CA THR A 29 -5.96 8.04 10.89
C THR A 29 -6.61 8.67 12.11
N TYR A 30 -7.49 9.65 11.90
CA TYR A 30 -8.24 10.28 12.99
C TYR A 30 -9.08 9.26 13.78
N VAL A 31 -9.83 8.40 13.09
CA VAL A 31 -10.61 7.32 13.71
C VAL A 31 -9.71 6.35 14.49
N TYR A 32 -8.52 6.04 13.96
CA TYR A 32 -7.57 5.17 14.64
C TYR A 32 -7.13 5.75 15.99
N TYR A 33 -6.62 6.99 16.02
CA TYR A 33 -6.12 7.59 17.25
C TYR A 33 -7.20 7.90 18.28
N THR A 34 -8.41 8.25 17.83
CA THR A 34 -9.55 8.50 18.74
C THR A 34 -10.05 7.22 19.38
N ARG A 35 -10.11 6.12 18.61
CA ARG A 35 -10.70 4.85 19.08
C ARG A 35 -9.71 3.93 19.79
N TYR A 36 -8.43 3.99 19.42
CA TYR A 36 -7.37 3.13 19.93
C TYR A 36 -6.38 3.90 20.81
N SER A 37 -6.91 4.71 21.73
CA SER A 37 -6.10 5.53 22.65
C SER A 37 -5.15 4.70 23.54
N SER A 38 -5.44 3.42 23.78
CA SER A 38 -4.61 2.51 24.58
C SER A 38 -4.00 1.34 23.78
N ASP A 39 -3.98 1.38 22.45
CA ASP A 39 -3.33 0.34 21.65
C ASP A 39 -1.80 0.40 21.79
N ARG A 40 -1.15 -0.73 21.52
CA ARG A 40 0.28 -0.90 21.75
C ARG A 40 1.10 0.10 20.94
N TRP A 41 2.20 0.53 21.54
CA TRP A 41 3.04 1.61 21.00
C TRP A 41 3.61 1.26 19.61
N GLU A 42 3.83 -0.03 19.30
CA GLU A 42 4.36 -0.48 18.02
C GLU A 42 3.38 -0.17 16.87
N PHE A 43 2.08 -0.35 17.09
CA PHE A 43 1.06 -0.05 16.08
C PHE A 43 0.84 1.45 15.95
N LYS A 44 0.89 2.20 17.05
CA LYS A 44 0.81 3.66 17.01
C LYS A 44 2.01 4.30 16.32
N SER A 45 3.22 3.85 16.60
CA SER A 45 4.42 4.38 15.96
C SER A 45 4.41 4.09 14.47
N MET A 46 4.01 2.88 14.06
CA MET A 46 3.85 2.53 12.65
C MET A 46 2.80 3.40 11.94
N ALA A 47 1.62 3.61 12.55
CA ALA A 47 0.59 4.49 11.99
C ALA A 47 1.08 5.95 11.88
N SER A 48 1.79 6.46 12.89
CA SER A 48 2.36 7.82 12.88
C SER A 48 3.41 7.98 11.77
N LEU A 49 4.34 7.02 11.67
CA LEU A 49 5.39 7.03 10.65
C LEU A 49 4.79 6.98 9.24
N LEU A 50 3.81 6.11 9.03
CA LEU A 50 3.12 5.99 7.76
C LEU A 50 2.38 7.28 7.40
N ALA A 51 1.76 7.94 8.37
CA ALA A 51 1.10 9.22 8.14
C ALA A 51 2.09 10.31 7.72
N ILE A 52 3.26 10.38 8.37
CA ILE A 52 4.33 11.31 7.97
C ILE A 52 4.77 11.02 6.53
N PHE A 53 5.03 9.76 6.19
CA PHE A 53 5.44 9.39 4.83
C PHE A 53 4.38 9.78 3.80
N GLU A 54 3.11 9.49 4.08
CA GLU A 54 2.02 9.76 3.14
C GLU A 54 1.81 11.26 2.93
N PHE A 55 1.79 12.08 3.99
CA PHE A 55 1.60 13.52 3.86
C PHE A 55 2.78 14.21 3.17
N VAL A 56 4.03 13.82 3.48
CA VAL A 56 5.21 14.39 2.82
C VAL A 56 5.27 13.96 1.35
N LYS A 57 4.94 12.69 1.06
CA LYS A 57 4.85 12.19 -0.32
C LYS A 57 3.79 12.97 -1.09
N PHE A 58 2.57 13.08 -0.56
CA PHE A 58 1.46 13.78 -1.21
C PHE A 58 1.78 15.27 -1.46
N ALA A 59 2.38 15.96 -0.48
CA ALA A 59 2.82 17.34 -0.65
C ALA A 59 3.88 17.48 -1.76
N SER A 60 4.80 16.51 -1.85
CA SER A 60 5.82 16.48 -2.90
C SER A 60 5.20 16.21 -4.28
N GLU A 61 4.18 15.36 -4.37
CA GLU A 61 3.45 15.13 -5.62
C GLU A 61 2.67 16.37 -6.10
N LEU A 62 2.01 17.08 -5.17
CA LEU A 62 1.35 18.35 -5.47
C LEU A 62 2.34 19.39 -5.99
N TYR A 63 3.49 19.52 -5.33
CA TYR A 63 4.55 20.42 -5.77
C TYR A 63 5.13 20.00 -7.13
N GLY A 64 5.32 18.70 -7.36
CA GLY A 64 5.77 18.18 -8.66
C GLY A 64 4.79 18.51 -9.80
N ILE A 65 3.49 18.42 -9.56
CA ILE A 65 2.47 18.84 -10.55
C ILE A 65 2.48 20.35 -10.78
N TRP A 66 2.63 21.14 -9.72
CA TRP A 66 2.79 22.59 -9.84
C TRP A 66 3.99 22.95 -10.72
N GLU A 67 5.13 22.29 -10.52
CA GLU A 67 6.32 22.49 -11.35
C GLU A 67 6.06 22.10 -12.81
N LEU A 68 5.41 20.96 -13.05
CA LEU A 68 5.09 20.47 -14.41
C LEU A 68 4.04 21.30 -15.15
N THR A 69 3.22 22.10 -14.47
CA THR A 69 2.09 22.84 -15.07
C THR A 69 2.29 24.35 -15.06
N VAL A 70 2.58 24.93 -13.90
CA VAL A 70 2.59 26.39 -13.70
C VAL A 70 4.00 26.95 -13.84
N ALA A 71 4.99 26.36 -13.17
CA ALA A 71 6.36 26.88 -13.18
C ALA A 71 7.01 26.83 -14.57
N VAL A 72 6.63 25.87 -15.41
CA VAL A 72 7.08 25.75 -16.82
C VAL A 72 6.67 26.97 -17.64
N VAL A 73 5.47 27.50 -17.40
CA VAL A 73 4.91 28.62 -18.16
C VAL A 73 5.67 29.92 -17.84
N GLU A 74 6.16 30.07 -16.61
CA GLU A 74 6.90 31.26 -16.17
C GLU A 74 8.38 31.22 -16.56
N THR A 75 9.02 30.05 -16.57
CA THR A 75 10.48 29.92 -16.75
C THR A 75 10.91 29.50 -18.15
N GLY A 76 9.99 28.99 -18.99
CA GLY A 76 10.31 28.46 -20.33
C GLY A 76 11.18 27.20 -20.35
N ASN A 77 11.63 26.73 -19.18
CA ASN A 77 12.36 25.48 -19.02
C ASN A 77 11.37 24.33 -18.78
N THR A 78 11.41 23.29 -19.61
CA THR A 78 10.61 22.08 -19.38
C THR A 78 11.24 21.24 -18.26
N PRO A 79 10.59 21.09 -17.08
CA PRO A 79 11.10 20.35 -15.92
C PRO A 79 11.33 18.86 -16.18
N LEU A 80 10.90 18.34 -17.32
CA LEU A 80 11.16 16.96 -17.76
C LEU A 80 12.61 16.72 -18.17
N VAL A 81 13.37 17.79 -18.37
CA VAL A 81 14.81 17.73 -18.68
C VAL A 81 15.62 17.61 -17.39
N THR A 82 15.09 18.02 -16.23
CA THR A 82 15.80 18.07 -14.95
C THR A 82 15.03 17.42 -13.81
N THR A 83 15.57 16.36 -13.21
CA THR A 83 14.95 15.64 -12.09
C THR A 83 14.59 16.59 -10.93
N SER A 84 13.30 16.78 -10.67
CA SER A 84 12.82 17.66 -9.60
C SER A 84 13.16 17.12 -8.21
N ALA A 85 13.41 18.02 -7.25
CA ALA A 85 13.57 17.66 -5.85
C ALA A 85 12.32 16.94 -5.29
N ALA A 86 11.11 17.33 -5.74
CA ALA A 86 9.87 16.66 -5.35
C ALA A 86 9.87 15.19 -5.78
N MET A 87 10.26 14.91 -7.02
CA MET A 87 10.29 13.54 -7.54
C MET A 87 11.30 12.66 -6.79
N LYS A 88 12.44 13.23 -6.36
CA LYS A 88 13.40 12.52 -5.50
C LYS A 88 12.80 12.14 -4.15
N ILE A 89 12.02 13.03 -3.53
CA ILE A 89 11.31 12.74 -2.27
C ILE A 89 10.25 11.65 -2.48
N VAL A 90 9.44 11.75 -3.54
CA VAL A 90 8.42 10.73 -3.87
C VAL A 90 9.06 9.36 -4.13
N ALA A 91 10.17 9.34 -4.88
CA ALA A 91 10.93 8.12 -5.15
C ALA A 91 11.48 7.48 -3.87
N LEU A 92 11.94 8.28 -2.90
CA LEU A 92 12.44 7.81 -1.62
C LEU A 92 11.32 7.29 -0.69
N LEU A 93 10.21 8.02 -0.59
CA LEU A 93 9.12 7.69 0.35
C LEU A 93 8.27 6.51 -0.10
N THR A 94 8.23 6.20 -1.40
CA THR A 94 7.48 5.06 -1.93
C THR A 94 7.97 3.71 -1.38
N PRO A 95 9.25 3.30 -1.52
CA PRO A 95 9.73 2.04 -0.95
C PRO A 95 9.66 2.00 0.58
N LEU A 96 9.79 3.14 1.28
CA LEU A 96 9.60 3.23 2.73
C LEU A 96 8.17 2.90 3.15
N THR A 97 7.19 3.48 2.45
CA THR A 97 5.76 3.24 2.67
C THR A 97 5.42 1.77 2.41
N ASP A 98 5.83 1.27 1.25
CA ASP A 98 5.54 -0.10 0.82
C ASP A 98 6.22 -1.13 1.74
N GLY A 99 7.48 -0.87 2.11
CA GLY A 99 8.24 -1.74 3.02
C GLY A 99 7.62 -1.82 4.40
N THR A 100 7.12 -0.70 4.92
CA THR A 100 6.39 -0.67 6.19
C THR A 100 5.14 -1.54 6.14
N VAL A 101 4.31 -1.37 5.10
CA VAL A 101 3.04 -2.11 4.95
C VAL A 101 3.28 -3.60 4.71
N GLN A 102 4.22 -3.96 3.84
CA GLN A 102 4.55 -5.35 3.55
C GLN A 102 5.16 -6.06 4.76
N SER A 103 6.03 -5.38 5.52
CA SER A 103 6.57 -5.93 6.77
C SER A 103 5.45 -6.27 7.75
N PHE A 104 4.43 -5.41 7.86
CA PHE A 104 3.26 -5.69 8.69
C PHE A 104 2.46 -6.91 8.18
N PHE A 105 2.25 -7.04 6.87
CA PHE A 105 1.54 -8.20 6.32
C PHE A 105 2.31 -9.50 6.48
N ILE A 106 3.63 -9.48 6.34
CA ILE A 106 4.47 -10.66 6.58
C ILE A 106 4.50 -11.02 8.07
N PHE A 107 4.61 -10.04 8.96
CA PHE A 107 4.49 -10.25 10.41
C PHE A 107 3.17 -10.93 10.75
N ARG A 108 2.07 -10.44 10.16
CA ARG A 108 0.76 -11.04 10.35
C ARG A 108 0.66 -12.44 9.77
N LEU A 109 1.22 -12.67 8.59
CA LEU A 109 1.30 -13.98 7.94
C LEU A 109 1.96 -15.01 8.87
N TRP A 110 3.09 -14.65 9.47
CA TRP A 110 3.79 -15.48 10.45
C TRP A 110 2.94 -15.79 11.68
N ARG A 111 2.25 -14.77 12.23
CA ARG A 111 1.37 -14.93 13.40
C ARG A 111 0.19 -15.86 13.11
N ILE A 112 -0.35 -15.83 11.89
CA ILE A 112 -1.45 -16.69 11.46
C ILE A 112 -0.98 -18.11 11.18
N SER A 113 0.10 -18.27 10.40
CA SER A 113 0.61 -19.58 9.98
C SER A 113 1.20 -20.38 11.13
N ARG A 114 1.70 -19.71 12.19
CA ARG A 114 2.55 -20.27 13.25
C ARG A 114 3.77 -21.03 12.70
N SER A 115 4.19 -20.71 11.48
CA SER A 115 5.32 -21.31 10.78
C SER A 115 6.16 -20.23 10.11
N LEU A 116 7.48 -20.37 10.22
CA LEU A 116 8.43 -19.44 9.61
C LEU A 116 8.52 -19.60 8.09
N ALA A 117 8.27 -20.79 7.54
CA ALA A 117 8.44 -21.05 6.10
C ALA A 117 7.71 -20.05 5.17
N PRO A 118 6.40 -19.79 5.30
CA PRO A 118 5.71 -18.83 4.43
C PRO A 118 6.13 -17.38 4.70
N ALA A 119 6.55 -17.06 5.92
CA ALA A 119 7.05 -15.75 6.27
C ALA A 119 8.44 -15.49 5.65
N LEU A 120 9.31 -16.50 5.60
CA LEU A 120 10.62 -16.41 4.95
C LEU A 120 10.50 -16.15 3.44
N VAL A 121 9.53 -16.76 2.77
CA VAL A 121 9.24 -16.46 1.36
C VAL A 121 8.79 -14.99 1.20
N GLY A 122 7.91 -14.51 2.09
CA GLY A 122 7.51 -13.10 2.11
C GLY A 122 8.69 -12.16 2.38
N ILE A 123 9.57 -12.49 3.32
CA ILE A 123 10.78 -11.70 3.64
C ILE A 123 11.71 -11.66 2.44
N LEU A 124 11.91 -12.78 1.75
CA LEU A 124 12.75 -12.82 0.55
C LEU A 124 12.20 -11.86 -0.53
N LEU A 125 10.90 -11.92 -0.81
CA LEU A 125 10.25 -11.05 -1.79
C LEU A 125 10.28 -9.57 -1.37
N LEU A 126 10.09 -9.28 -0.09
CA LEU A 126 10.24 -7.95 0.49
C LEU A 126 11.66 -7.43 0.29
N VAL A 127 12.68 -8.20 0.65
CA VAL A 127 14.09 -7.80 0.50
C VAL A 127 14.41 -7.55 -0.97
N THR A 128 13.98 -8.43 -1.88
CA THR A 128 14.16 -8.21 -3.32
C THR A 128 13.51 -6.92 -3.79
N SER A 129 12.27 -6.65 -3.37
CA SER A 129 11.55 -5.41 -3.71
C SER A 129 12.24 -4.17 -3.15
N GLN A 130 12.72 -4.23 -1.90
CA GLN A 130 13.35 -3.09 -1.23
C GLN A 130 14.74 -2.79 -1.80
N VAL A 131 15.58 -3.80 -1.99
CA VAL A 131 16.92 -3.61 -2.57
C VAL A 131 16.82 -3.01 -3.96
N SER A 132 15.97 -3.57 -4.83
CA SER A 132 15.76 -3.01 -6.17
C SER A 132 15.08 -1.63 -6.13
N GLY A 133 14.15 -1.39 -5.21
CA GLY A 133 13.55 -0.08 -4.97
C GLY A 133 14.59 0.99 -4.60
N TYR A 134 15.47 0.72 -3.65
CA TYR A 134 16.54 1.65 -3.26
C TYR A 134 17.62 1.80 -4.33
N MET A 135 17.88 0.76 -5.14
CA MET A 135 18.69 0.90 -6.35
C MET A 135 18.06 1.90 -7.33
N ALA A 136 16.74 1.84 -7.55
CA ALA A 136 16.03 2.82 -8.38
C ALA A 136 16.15 4.23 -7.80
N VAL A 137 15.98 4.39 -6.48
CA VAL A 137 16.18 5.67 -5.78
C VAL A 137 17.58 6.21 -6.03
N ALA A 138 18.63 5.40 -5.83
CA ALA A 138 20.00 5.82 -6.06
C ALA A 138 20.22 6.31 -7.51
N ARG A 139 19.57 5.69 -8.49
CA ARG A 139 19.62 6.15 -9.89
C ARG A 139 18.90 7.47 -10.09
N VAL A 140 17.70 7.64 -9.53
CA VAL A 140 16.93 8.90 -9.62
C VAL A 140 17.69 10.06 -8.98
N PHE A 141 18.39 9.83 -7.86
CA PHE A 141 19.18 10.89 -7.20
C PHE A 141 20.38 11.34 -8.03
N ASN A 142 21.01 10.43 -8.77
CA ASN A 142 22.16 10.70 -9.62
C ASN A 142 21.77 11.12 -11.06
N ALA A 143 20.51 10.99 -11.44
CA ALA A 143 20.06 11.30 -12.79
C ALA A 143 19.92 12.81 -12.99
N THR A 144 20.49 13.29 -14.09
CA THR A 144 20.33 14.66 -14.58
C THR A 144 19.02 14.83 -15.34
N SER A 145 18.54 13.79 -16.04
CA SER A 145 17.29 13.78 -16.81
C SER A 145 16.48 12.51 -16.57
N GLU A 146 15.19 12.67 -16.27
CA GLU A 146 14.25 11.55 -16.06
C GLU A 146 13.96 10.78 -17.35
N LEU A 147 13.91 11.48 -18.49
CA LEU A 147 13.64 10.86 -19.79
C LEU A 147 14.75 9.87 -20.19
N VAL A 148 16.01 10.28 -19.98
CA VAL A 148 17.18 9.41 -20.24
C VAL A 148 17.12 8.21 -19.32
N LEU A 149 16.89 8.43 -18.02
CA LEU A 149 16.83 7.34 -17.04
C LEU A 149 15.72 6.33 -17.35
N ALA A 150 14.52 6.78 -17.72
CA ALA A 150 13.40 5.90 -18.06
C ALA A 150 13.65 5.07 -19.33
N SER A 151 14.46 5.59 -20.25
CA SER A 151 14.83 4.87 -21.48
C SER A 151 15.88 3.78 -21.25
N GLU A 152 16.63 3.84 -20.14
CA GLU A 152 17.68 2.86 -19.84
C GLU A 152 17.12 1.47 -19.58
N VAL A 153 17.70 0.47 -20.25
CA VAL A 153 17.39 -0.95 -20.00
C VAL A 153 17.64 -1.32 -18.54
N SER A 154 18.70 -0.77 -17.94
CA SER A 154 19.04 -1.04 -16.54
C SER A 154 17.94 -0.57 -15.57
N MET A 155 17.37 0.62 -15.80
CA MET A 155 16.27 1.14 -14.99
C MET A 155 15.01 0.29 -15.14
N ARG A 156 14.74 -0.23 -16.35
CA ARG A 156 13.61 -1.14 -16.58
C ARG A 156 13.73 -2.45 -15.82
N ILE A 157 14.91 -3.04 -15.81
CA ILE A 157 15.17 -4.28 -15.05
C ILE A 157 14.99 -4.01 -13.55
N ILE A 158 15.56 -2.91 -13.05
CA ILE A 158 15.47 -2.54 -11.62
C ILE A 158 14.00 -2.34 -11.21
N MET A 159 13.24 -1.53 -11.96
CA MET A 159 11.83 -1.26 -11.68
C MET A 159 10.96 -2.52 -11.85
N GLY A 160 11.27 -3.35 -12.85
CA GLY A 160 10.62 -4.64 -13.07
C GLY A 160 10.82 -5.59 -11.90
N LEU A 161 12.03 -5.67 -11.35
CA LEU A 161 12.32 -6.43 -10.13
C LEU A 161 11.62 -5.83 -8.90
N ALA A 162 11.63 -4.50 -8.75
CA ALA A 162 11.05 -3.82 -7.60
C ALA A 162 9.54 -4.02 -7.48
N PHE A 163 8.80 -3.72 -8.55
CA PHE A 163 7.36 -3.89 -8.58
C PHE A 163 6.95 -5.35 -8.79
N GLY A 164 7.71 -6.13 -9.55
CA GLY A 164 7.45 -7.56 -9.74
C GLY A 164 7.52 -8.32 -8.42
N ALA A 165 8.61 -8.16 -7.66
CA ALA A 165 8.73 -8.75 -6.34
C ALA A 165 7.65 -8.24 -5.37
N ARG A 166 7.24 -6.97 -5.51
CA ARG A 166 6.15 -6.37 -4.71
C ARG A 166 4.80 -7.03 -4.98
N VAL A 167 4.41 -7.19 -6.25
CA VAL A 167 3.19 -7.90 -6.67
C VAL A 167 3.22 -9.34 -6.16
N MET A 168 4.35 -10.02 -6.29
CA MET A 168 4.50 -11.39 -5.81
C MET A 168 4.37 -11.48 -4.27
N CYS A 169 4.93 -10.53 -3.53
CA CYS A 169 4.84 -10.49 -2.07
C CYS A 169 3.38 -10.33 -1.59
N ASP A 170 2.66 -9.37 -2.17
CA ASP A 170 1.27 -9.11 -1.82
C ASP A 170 0.36 -10.27 -2.24
N GLY A 171 0.60 -10.83 -3.43
CA GLY A 171 -0.10 -12.01 -3.91
C GLY A 171 0.16 -13.22 -3.03
N TRP A 172 1.41 -13.46 -2.63
CA TRP A 172 1.81 -14.55 -1.74
C TRP A 172 1.16 -14.45 -0.37
N THR A 173 1.28 -13.29 0.28
CA THR A 173 0.69 -13.05 1.60
C THR A 173 -0.83 -13.22 1.57
N SER A 174 -1.50 -12.67 0.56
CA SER A 174 -2.95 -12.78 0.37
C SER A 174 -3.38 -14.23 0.10
N ALA A 175 -2.75 -14.89 -0.88
CA ALA A 175 -3.10 -16.24 -1.30
C ALA A 175 -2.84 -17.25 -0.17
N PHE A 176 -1.71 -17.15 0.53
CA PHE A 176 -1.40 -18.04 1.63
C PHE A 176 -2.44 -17.95 2.74
N VAL A 177 -2.83 -16.73 3.12
CA VAL A 177 -3.85 -16.50 4.13
C VAL A 177 -5.19 -17.13 3.73
N VAL A 178 -5.58 -17.06 2.44
CA VAL A 178 -6.78 -17.75 1.92
C VAL A 178 -6.66 -19.26 2.02
N LEU A 179 -5.57 -19.83 1.52
CA LEU A 179 -5.36 -21.28 1.47
C LEU A 179 -5.28 -21.89 2.87
N TYR A 180 -4.54 -21.24 3.76
CA TYR A 180 -4.42 -21.63 5.16
C TYR A 180 -5.78 -21.67 5.85
N LEU A 181 -6.61 -20.65 5.61
CA LEU A 181 -7.97 -20.61 6.13
C LEU A 181 -8.88 -21.70 5.58
N ARG A 182 -8.82 -21.94 4.27
CA ARG A 182 -9.62 -23.00 3.64
C ARG A 182 -9.28 -24.36 4.23
N SER A 183 -8.00 -24.64 4.44
CA SER A 183 -7.51 -25.86 5.09
C SER A 183 -8.09 -26.01 6.51
N ILE A 184 -7.99 -24.97 7.35
CA ILE A 184 -8.56 -25.02 8.72
C ILE A 184 -10.08 -25.18 8.71
N ARG A 185 -10.80 -24.55 7.78
CA ARG A 185 -12.26 -24.69 7.69
C ARG A 185 -12.71 -26.10 7.31
N GLN A 186 -11.93 -26.80 6.49
CA GLN A 186 -12.23 -28.18 6.10
C GLN A 186 -11.98 -29.17 7.24
N THR A 187 -10.94 -28.95 8.04
CA THR A 187 -10.55 -29.89 9.10
C THR A 187 -11.37 -29.73 10.37
N VAL A 188 -12.03 -28.59 10.58
CA VAL A 188 -12.56 -28.27 11.91
C VAL A 188 -13.95 -27.58 11.90
N ARG A 189 -15.01 -28.34 12.24
CA ARG A 189 -16.38 -27.82 12.48
C ARG A 189 -16.40 -26.99 13.79
N PHE A 190 -16.36 -25.65 13.72
CA PHE A 190 -16.39 -24.78 14.92
C PHE A 190 -17.32 -23.59 14.75
N GLY A 191 -18.02 -23.26 15.84
CA GLY A 191 -19.09 -22.26 15.95
C GLY A 191 -18.65 -20.79 16.09
N THR A 192 -19.57 -20.01 16.68
CA THR A 192 -19.75 -18.54 16.61
C THR A 192 -18.49 -17.69 16.85
N GLU A 193 -17.54 -18.14 17.68
CA GLU A 193 -16.27 -17.43 17.94
C GLU A 193 -15.35 -17.29 16.71
N ARG A 194 -15.54 -18.09 15.65
CA ARG A 194 -14.70 -18.01 14.44
C ARG A 194 -15.21 -17.05 13.36
N SER A 195 -16.41 -16.45 13.52
CA SER A 195 -16.97 -15.50 12.55
C SER A 195 -16.12 -14.23 12.44
N ALA A 196 -15.70 -13.68 13.58
CA ALA A 196 -14.88 -12.48 13.64
C ALA A 196 -13.45 -12.68 13.09
N PHE A 197 -12.79 -13.78 13.45
CA PHE A 197 -11.49 -14.14 12.84
C PHE A 197 -11.62 -14.33 11.33
N GLY A 198 -12.70 -14.99 10.86
CA GLY A 198 -13.00 -15.13 9.45
C GLY A 198 -13.18 -13.81 8.72
N LYS A 199 -13.87 -12.83 9.33
CA LYS A 199 -14.07 -11.49 8.78
C LYS A 199 -12.77 -10.69 8.71
N LEU A 200 -11.97 -10.69 9.79
CA LEU A 200 -10.67 -9.99 9.81
C LEU A 200 -9.76 -10.51 8.70
N ILE A 201 -9.82 -11.81 8.45
CA ILE A 201 -9.00 -12.42 7.42
C ILE A 201 -9.55 -12.15 6.02
N LEU A 202 -10.87 -12.23 5.81
CA LEU A 202 -11.48 -11.85 4.54
C LEU A 202 -11.10 -10.42 4.14
N TRP A 203 -11.18 -9.48 5.09
CA TRP A 203 -10.77 -8.10 4.86
C TRP A 203 -9.30 -7.98 4.47
N THR A 204 -8.44 -8.81 5.03
CA THR A 204 -6.99 -8.78 4.72
C THR A 204 -6.68 -9.31 3.34
N VAL A 205 -7.43 -10.33 2.93
CA VAL A 205 -7.36 -10.88 1.58
C VAL A 205 -7.86 -9.84 0.58
N GLU A 206 -9.01 -9.23 0.84
CA GLU A 206 -9.56 -8.18 -0.02
C GLU A 206 -8.62 -6.98 -0.13
N THR A 207 -7.93 -6.62 0.95
CA THR A 207 -6.98 -5.52 0.92
C THR A 207 -5.67 -5.88 0.21
N GLY A 208 -5.12 -7.08 0.42
CA GLY A 208 -3.87 -7.50 -0.23
C GLY A 208 -4.05 -7.84 -1.72
N VAL A 209 -5.24 -8.29 -2.14
CA VAL A 209 -5.58 -8.39 -3.57
C VAL A 209 -5.66 -7.00 -4.20
N ARG A 210 -6.24 -6.01 -3.50
CA ARG A 210 -6.29 -4.62 -3.99
C ARG A 210 -4.89 -4.03 -4.20
N THR A 211 -3.98 -4.16 -3.24
CA THR A 211 -2.60 -3.66 -3.40
C THR A 211 -1.87 -4.39 -4.53
N SER A 212 -2.03 -5.72 -4.64
CA SER A 212 -1.45 -6.50 -5.73
C SER A 212 -1.89 -6.01 -7.12
N ILE A 213 -3.19 -5.71 -7.30
CA ILE A 213 -3.73 -5.24 -8.57
C ILE A 213 -3.15 -3.87 -8.93
N VAL A 214 -3.14 -2.92 -7.99
CA VAL A 214 -2.61 -1.57 -8.25
C VAL A 214 -1.14 -1.64 -8.62
N THR A 215 -0.33 -2.40 -7.88
CA THR A 215 1.09 -2.58 -8.18
C THR A 215 1.32 -3.28 -9.51
N ALA A 216 0.47 -4.25 -9.88
CA ALA A 216 0.54 -4.90 -11.18
C ALA A 216 0.22 -3.92 -12.32
N VAL A 217 -0.77 -3.04 -12.14
CA VAL A 217 -1.08 -1.97 -13.10
C VAL A 217 0.12 -1.03 -13.26
N VAL A 218 0.77 -0.62 -12.16
CA VAL A 218 2.02 0.17 -12.22
C VAL A 218 3.10 -0.56 -13.01
N LEU A 219 3.37 -1.82 -12.70
CA LEU A 219 4.39 -2.61 -13.39
C LEU A 219 4.12 -2.73 -14.90
N VAL A 220 2.90 -3.11 -15.27
CA VAL A 220 2.52 -3.32 -16.67
C VAL A 220 2.57 -2.00 -17.44
N THR A 221 1.99 -0.93 -16.88
CA THR A 221 2.03 0.40 -17.53
C THR A 221 3.45 0.92 -17.65
N TYR A 222 4.32 0.69 -16.67
CA TYR A 222 5.72 1.07 -16.76
C TYR A 222 6.48 0.29 -17.85
N LEU A 223 6.32 -1.04 -17.91
CA LEU A 223 7.03 -1.88 -18.89
C LEU A 223 6.57 -1.63 -20.33
N VAL A 224 5.27 -1.41 -20.53
CA VAL A 224 4.67 -1.24 -21.87
C VAL A 224 4.78 0.20 -22.35
N CYS A 225 4.44 1.17 -21.49
CA CYS A 225 4.32 2.57 -21.88
C CYS A 225 5.53 3.43 -21.50
N GLY A 226 6.37 3.01 -20.54
CA GLY A 226 7.51 3.78 -20.03
C GLY A 226 8.44 4.42 -21.09
N PRO A 227 8.82 3.75 -22.20
CA PRO A 227 9.64 4.38 -23.26
C PRO A 227 8.98 5.53 -24.02
N THR A 228 7.66 5.53 -24.10
CA THR A 228 6.92 6.35 -25.07
C THR A 228 6.02 7.37 -24.39
N ASN A 229 5.42 7.02 -23.25
CA ASN A 229 4.41 7.81 -22.55
C ASN A 229 4.55 7.69 -21.01
N TYR A 230 4.09 8.70 -20.28
CA TYR A 230 4.15 8.75 -18.81
C TYR A 230 2.86 8.25 -18.14
N VAL A 231 2.10 7.39 -18.82
CA VAL A 231 0.83 6.82 -18.32
C VAL A 231 1.02 6.10 -16.98
N TRP A 232 2.20 5.50 -16.75
CA TRP A 232 2.55 4.82 -15.51
C TRP A 232 2.60 5.73 -14.28
N MET A 233 2.73 7.05 -14.45
CA MET A 233 2.74 8.00 -13.34
C MET A 233 1.39 8.06 -12.61
N ALA A 234 0.28 7.87 -13.32
CA ALA A 234 -1.06 7.90 -12.74
C ALA A 234 -1.26 6.82 -11.65
N PRO A 235 -1.09 5.51 -11.96
CA PRO A 235 -1.19 4.48 -10.94
C PRO A 235 -0.04 4.51 -9.93
N PHE A 236 1.13 5.06 -10.30
CA PHE A 236 2.27 5.20 -9.38
C PHE A 236 2.03 6.26 -8.31
N ALA A 237 1.39 7.39 -8.63
CA ALA A 237 1.05 8.42 -7.65
C ALA A 237 0.16 7.85 -6.53
N ILE A 238 -0.87 7.10 -6.91
CA ILE A 238 -1.84 6.56 -5.94
C ILE A 238 -1.34 5.37 -5.12
N ILE A 239 -0.26 4.69 -5.53
CA ILE A 239 0.15 3.41 -4.94
C ILE A 239 0.39 3.55 -3.42
N GLY A 240 1.10 4.59 -2.99
CA GLY A 240 1.46 4.80 -1.57
C GLY A 240 0.20 4.94 -0.71
N SER A 241 -0.70 5.82 -1.12
CA SER A 241 -2.01 6.01 -0.50
C SER A 241 -2.83 4.73 -0.44
N VAL A 242 -2.84 3.91 -1.50
CA VAL A 242 -3.57 2.63 -1.47
C VAL A 242 -3.02 1.72 -0.38
N TYR A 243 -1.69 1.56 -0.30
CA TYR A 243 -1.05 0.77 0.76
C TYR A 243 -1.34 1.33 2.15
N ALA A 244 -1.25 2.65 2.30
CA ALA A 244 -1.46 3.34 3.57
C ALA A 244 -2.91 3.18 4.07
N ASN A 245 -3.89 3.37 3.18
CA ASN A 245 -5.30 3.16 3.46
C ASN A 245 -5.60 1.69 3.80
N VAL A 246 -5.02 0.75 3.06
CA VAL A 246 -5.19 -0.68 3.28
C VAL A 246 -4.66 -1.11 4.66
N LEU A 247 -3.50 -0.58 5.06
CA LEU A 247 -2.93 -0.85 6.37
C LEU A 247 -3.80 -0.29 7.50
N LEU A 248 -4.21 0.98 7.42
CA LEU A 248 -5.08 1.59 8.43
C LEU A 248 -6.46 0.93 8.48
N ALA A 249 -7.05 0.58 7.34
CA ALA A 249 -8.31 -0.16 7.30
C ALA A 249 -8.18 -1.52 8.02
N THR A 250 -7.05 -2.19 7.84
CA THR A 250 -6.74 -3.45 8.55
C THR A 250 -6.61 -3.22 10.06
N MET A 251 -5.97 -2.14 10.48
CA MET A 251 -5.80 -1.79 11.90
C MET A 251 -7.12 -1.38 12.55
N ASN A 252 -7.93 -0.57 11.86
CA ASN A 252 -9.24 -0.08 12.30
C ASN A 252 -10.31 -1.19 12.29
N GLY A 253 -10.19 -2.19 11.40
CA GLY A 253 -11.12 -3.30 11.32
C GLY A 253 -11.15 -4.19 12.57
N ARG A 254 -10.14 -4.11 13.44
CA ARG A 254 -10.09 -4.86 14.71
C ARG A 254 -11.28 -4.51 15.62
N TRP A 255 -11.82 -3.29 15.54
CA TRP A 255 -12.91 -2.82 16.40
C TRP A 255 -14.25 -3.45 16.02
N ILE A 256 -14.54 -3.56 14.71
CA ILE A 256 -15.82 -4.14 14.26
C ILE A 256 -15.99 -5.53 14.85
N LEU A 257 -14.88 -6.24 15.06
CA LEU A 257 -14.87 -7.50 15.77
C LEU A 257 -15.30 -7.28 17.23
N GLN A 258 -14.62 -6.42 17.99
CA GLN A 258 -14.92 -6.12 19.40
C GLN A 258 -16.39 -5.74 19.65
N GLY A 259 -17.00 -4.93 18.77
CA GLY A 259 -18.41 -4.55 18.88
C GLY A 259 -19.39 -5.70 18.60
N HIS A 260 -19.09 -6.59 17.63
CA HIS A 260 -19.90 -7.79 17.40
C HIS A 260 -19.79 -8.79 18.55
N TRP A 261 -18.60 -8.92 19.16
CA TRP A 261 -18.39 -9.80 20.32
C TRP A 261 -19.23 -9.37 21.53
N ALA A 262 -19.23 -8.07 21.86
CA ALA A 262 -20.03 -7.53 22.94
C ALA A 262 -21.55 -7.77 22.72
N GLY A 263 -22.03 -7.59 21.49
CA GLY A 263 -23.43 -7.85 21.13
C GLY A 263 -23.80 -9.34 21.14
N ASP A 264 -22.92 -10.21 20.65
CA ASP A 264 -23.15 -11.67 20.63
C ASP A 264 -23.10 -12.28 22.04
N GLU A 265 -22.21 -11.78 22.92
CA GLU A 265 -22.19 -12.14 24.35
C GLU A 265 -23.44 -11.65 25.09
N GLU A 266 -23.91 -10.43 24.82
CA GLU A 266 -25.15 -9.90 25.40
C GLU A 266 -26.38 -10.70 24.93
N CYS A 267 -26.45 -11.10 23.66
CA CYS A 267 -27.50 -11.98 23.14
C CYS A 267 -27.43 -13.39 23.75
N ARG A 268 -26.23 -13.96 23.93
CA ARG A 268 -26.06 -15.27 24.61
C ARG A 268 -26.47 -15.20 26.07
N SER A 269 -26.07 -14.15 26.78
CA SER A 269 -26.49 -13.88 28.16
C SER A 269 -28.01 -13.83 28.30
N LYS A 270 -28.69 -13.08 27.41
CA LYS A 270 -30.15 -12.98 27.39
C LYS A 270 -30.82 -14.31 27.03
N GLY A 271 -30.24 -15.10 26.12
CA GLY A 271 -30.77 -16.41 25.73
C GLY A 271 -30.62 -17.50 26.81
N VAL A 272 -29.52 -17.48 27.59
CA VAL A 272 -29.31 -18.40 28.72
C VAL A 272 -30.26 -18.07 29.87
N ASN A 273 -30.50 -16.78 30.14
CA ASN A 273 -31.45 -16.35 31.18
C ASN A 273 -32.92 -16.64 30.82
N ALA A 274 -33.24 -16.79 29.52
CA ALA A 274 -34.59 -17.16 29.07
C ALA A 274 -34.87 -18.68 29.18
N LEU A 275 -33.84 -19.51 29.38
CA LEU A 275 -33.94 -20.98 29.45
C LEU A 275 -33.85 -21.52 30.88
N SER A 276 -33.75 -20.67 31.90
CA SER A 276 -33.95 -21.04 33.30
C SER A 276 -35.36 -20.65 33.77
N PRO A 277 -36.38 -21.49 33.54
CA PRO A 277 -37.65 -21.32 34.24
C PRO A 277 -37.44 -21.70 35.71
N THR A 278 -37.75 -20.74 36.60
CA THR A 278 -38.10 -20.99 38.00
C THR A 278 -39.26 -21.97 38.13
#